data_AF-A0A3N2QLY8-F1
#
_entry.id   AF-A0A3N2QLY8-F1
#
_cell.length_a   1.000
_cell.length_b   1.000
_cell.length_c   1.000
_cell.angle_alpha   90.00
_cell.angle_beta   90.00
_cell.angle_gamma   90.00
#
_symmetry.space_group_name_H-M   'P 1'
#
loop_
_entity.id
_entity.type
_entity.pdbx_description
1 polymer ?
#
loop_
_entity_poly.entity_id
_entity_poly.type
_entity_poly.pdbx_seq_one_letter_code
_entity_poly.pdbx_strand_id
1 'polypeptide(L)'
;MAAVTIERPQVQTRKRLHPETMKAGVNTAMRLSRRIFAGLCQRHVLISAGLASVLVFSAIGVVYSAHENRVLFNDLAQLQAQRDGYQREWSQLLLEQSALSAHSRVEARASQGMDMVVPGKQDIVLVQSQP
;
A
#
# COMPACT_ATOMS: atom_id res chain seq x y z
N MET A 1 -37.27 40.21 -72.14
CA MET A 1 -36.09 39.41 -72.56
C MET A 1 -34.96 39.68 -71.58
N ALA A 2 -34.84 38.85 -70.54
CA ALA A 2 -33.63 38.73 -69.73
C ALA A 2 -33.65 37.30 -69.17
N ALA A 3 -32.69 36.50 -69.61
CA ALA A 3 -32.58 35.10 -69.29
C ALA A 3 -32.28 34.94 -67.78
N VAL A 4 -33.24 34.40 -67.04
CA VAL A 4 -32.99 33.85 -65.71
C VAL A 4 -32.35 32.48 -65.90
N THR A 5 -31.04 32.46 -65.73
CA THR A 5 -30.22 31.24 -65.70
C THR A 5 -30.59 30.44 -64.45
N ILE A 6 -31.55 29.53 -64.58
CA ILE A 6 -31.74 28.47 -63.59
C ILE A 6 -30.64 27.43 -63.86
N GLU A 7 -29.48 27.59 -63.21
CA GLU A 7 -28.64 26.42 -62.95
C GLU A 7 -29.43 25.48 -62.05
N ARG A 8 -29.81 24.32 -62.60
CA ARG A 8 -30.29 23.20 -61.78
C ARG A 8 -29.12 22.71 -60.93
N PRO A 9 -29.30 22.48 -59.62
CA PRO A 9 -28.29 21.74 -58.87
C PRO A 9 -28.28 20.31 -59.42
N GLN A 10 -27.15 19.92 -60.01
CA GLN A 10 -26.86 18.52 -60.34
C GLN A 10 -26.69 17.79 -59.00
N VAL A 11 -27.82 17.35 -58.43
CA VAL A 11 -27.84 16.30 -57.41
C VAL A 11 -27.20 15.09 -58.08
N GLN A 12 -25.91 14.93 -57.84
CA GLN A 12 -25.11 13.83 -58.34
C GLN A 12 -25.59 12.57 -57.64
N THR A 13 -26.60 12.01 -58.29
CA THR A 13 -27.27 10.76 -58.01
C THR A 13 -26.24 9.71 -57.66
N ARG A 14 -26.35 9.13 -56.45
CA ARG A 14 -25.69 7.91 -55.95
C ARG A 14 -24.67 7.32 -56.93
N LYS A 15 -23.42 7.77 -56.83
CA LYS A 15 -22.31 7.08 -57.49
C LYS A 15 -22.21 5.70 -56.85
N ARG A 16 -22.58 4.67 -57.61
CA ARG A 16 -22.57 3.27 -57.18
C ARG A 16 -21.20 2.95 -56.57
N LEU A 17 -21.18 2.50 -55.32
CA LEU A 17 -19.96 1.96 -54.71
C LEU A 17 -19.55 0.74 -55.54
N HIS A 18 -18.47 0.89 -56.30
CA HIS A 18 -17.93 -0.16 -57.14
C HIS A 18 -17.17 -1.16 -56.23
N PRO A 19 -17.46 -2.46 -56.27
CA PRO A 19 -16.82 -3.46 -55.40
C PRO A 19 -15.29 -3.57 -55.60
N GLU A 20 -14.79 -3.00 -56.69
CA GLU A 20 -13.37 -2.97 -57.05
C GLU A 20 -12.55 -2.01 -56.17
N THR A 21 -13.13 -0.92 -55.65
CA THR A 21 -12.42 -0.03 -54.70
C THR A 21 -12.29 -0.65 -53.31
N MET A 22 -13.22 -1.53 -52.92
CA MET A 22 -13.11 -2.28 -51.67
C MET A 22 -11.99 -3.33 -51.72
N LYS A 23 -11.84 -4.03 -52.85
CA LYS A 23 -10.72 -4.98 -53.05
C LYS A 23 -9.36 -4.28 -53.06
N ALA A 24 -9.28 -3.08 -53.64
CA ALA A 24 -8.06 -2.27 -53.65
C ALA A 24 -7.65 -1.81 -52.24
N GLY A 25 -8.62 -1.40 -51.41
CA GLY A 25 -8.39 -1.03 -50.00
C GLY A 25 -7.94 -2.20 -49.11
N VAL A 26 -8.46 -3.40 -49.38
CA VAL A 26 -8.02 -4.63 -48.69
C VAL A 26 -6.58 -4.99 -49.07
N ASN A 27 -6.23 -4.87 -50.35
CA ASN A 27 -4.87 -5.17 -50.81
C ASN A 27 -3.82 -4.17 -50.28
N THR A 28 -4.16 -2.89 -50.11
CA THR A 28 -3.27 -1.90 -49.50
C THR A 28 -3.12 -2.11 -47.98
N ALA A 29 -4.22 -2.44 -47.28
CA ALA A 29 -4.16 -2.82 -45.86
C ALA A 29 -3.30 -4.08 -45.62
N MET A 30 -3.47 -5.10 -46.47
CA MET A 30 -2.67 -6.33 -46.39
C MET A 30 -1.17 -6.08 -46.67
N ARG A 31 -0.83 -5.24 -47.65
CA ARG A 31 0.57 -4.93 -47.97
C ARG A 31 1.25 -4.08 -46.90
N LEU A 32 0.52 -3.16 -46.26
CA LEU A 32 1.03 -2.38 -45.13
C LEU A 32 1.34 -3.31 -43.93
N SER A 33 0.45 -4.28 -43.65
CA SER A 33 0.71 -5.29 -42.61
C SER A 33 1.98 -6.10 -42.89
N ARG A 34 2.22 -6.51 -44.15
CA ARG A 34 3.39 -7.29 -44.54
C ARG A 34 4.70 -6.52 -44.44
N ARG A 35 4.71 -5.20 -44.72
CA ARG A 35 5.92 -4.36 -44.56
C ARG A 35 6.25 -4.09 -43.10
N ILE A 36 5.23 -3.86 -42.26
CA ILE A 36 5.40 -3.75 -40.80
C ILE A 36 5.92 -5.08 -40.24
N PHE A 37 5.36 -6.20 -40.70
CA PHE A 37 5.78 -7.55 -40.29
C PHE A 37 7.22 -7.87 -40.72
N ALA A 38 7.63 -7.46 -41.93
CA ALA A 38 9.02 -7.60 -42.38
C ALA A 38 9.99 -6.66 -41.64
N GLY A 39 9.55 -5.44 -41.30
CA GLY A 39 10.31 -4.50 -40.48
C GLY A 39 10.49 -4.98 -39.04
N LEU A 40 9.49 -5.69 -38.48
CA LEU A 40 9.59 -6.37 -37.19
C LEU A 40 10.63 -7.51 -37.19
N CYS A 41 10.85 -8.14 -38.35
CA CYS A 41 11.80 -9.23 -38.51
C CYS A 41 13.25 -8.75 -38.75
N GLN A 42 13.49 -7.43 -38.78
CA GLN A 42 14.83 -6.88 -38.81
C GLN A 42 15.55 -7.18 -37.50
N ARG A 43 16.79 -7.70 -37.55
CA ARG A 43 17.55 -8.15 -36.37
C ARG A 43 17.56 -7.15 -35.21
N HIS A 44 17.62 -5.86 -35.51
CA HIS A 44 17.62 -4.80 -34.50
C HIS A 44 16.29 -4.67 -33.74
N VAL A 45 15.15 -4.89 -34.40
CA VAL A 45 13.82 -4.82 -33.77
C VAL A 45 13.57 -6.03 -32.87
N LEU A 46 14.07 -7.21 -33.26
CA LEU A 46 14.03 -8.39 -32.38
C LEU A 46 14.87 -8.20 -31.12
N ILE A 47 16.05 -7.59 -31.24
CA ILE A 47 16.91 -7.29 -30.08
C ILE A 47 16.22 -6.30 -29.14
N SER A 48 15.66 -5.20 -29.66
CA SER A 48 14.98 -4.21 -28.82
C SER A 48 13.70 -4.76 -28.18
N ALA A 49 12.91 -5.56 -28.92
CA ALA A 49 11.73 -6.23 -28.38
C ALA A 49 12.11 -7.27 -27.31
N GLY A 50 13.19 -8.03 -27.51
CA GLY A 50 13.71 -8.97 -26.53
C GLY A 50 14.14 -8.27 -25.25
N LEU A 51 14.89 -7.16 -25.36
CA LEU A 51 15.29 -6.35 -24.21
C LEU A 51 14.07 -5.78 -23.46
N ALA A 52 13.08 -5.24 -24.19
CA ALA A 52 11.85 -4.74 -23.59
C ALA A 52 11.09 -5.84 -22.83
N SER A 53 11.01 -7.03 -23.41
CA SER A 53 10.41 -8.20 -22.76
C SER A 53 11.13 -8.57 -21.47
N VAL A 54 12.47 -8.65 -21.49
CA VAL A 54 13.29 -8.92 -20.29
C VAL A 54 13.06 -7.86 -19.21
N LEU A 55 12.98 -6.59 -19.58
CA LEU A 55 12.70 -5.50 -18.63
C LEU A 55 11.31 -5.64 -17.99
N VAL A 56 10.30 -6.02 -18.76
CA VAL A 56 8.94 -6.27 -18.25
C VAL A 56 8.95 -7.45 -17.28
N PHE A 57 9.59 -8.56 -17.63
CA PHE A 57 9.72 -9.71 -16.72
C PHE A 57 10.49 -9.36 -15.45
N SER A 58 11.56 -8.57 -15.56
CA SER A 58 12.31 -8.07 -14.41
C SER A 58 11.43 -7.21 -13.49
N ALA A 59 10.67 -6.27 -14.06
CA ALA A 59 9.75 -5.43 -13.30
C ALA A 59 8.70 -6.25 -12.55
N ILE A 60 8.09 -7.24 -13.21
CA ILE A 60 7.14 -8.17 -12.58
C ILE A 60 7.82 -8.95 -11.45
N GLY A 61 9.04 -9.46 -11.68
CA GLY A 61 9.81 -10.18 -10.67
C GLY A 61 10.13 -9.33 -9.44
N VAL A 62 10.50 -8.06 -9.61
CA VAL A 62 10.73 -7.12 -8.51
C VAL A 62 9.45 -6.89 -7.70
N VAL A 63 8.31 -6.67 -8.36
CA VAL A 63 7.02 -6.48 -7.69
C VAL A 63 6.61 -7.74 -6.92
N TYR A 64 6.84 -8.92 -7.50
CA TYR A 64 6.56 -10.19 -6.84
C TYR A 64 7.44 -10.37 -5.59
N SER A 65 8.75 -10.09 -5.70
CA SER A 65 9.65 -10.14 -4.55
C SER A 65 9.26 -9.16 -3.45
N ALA A 66 8.82 -7.96 -3.81
CA ALA A 66 8.32 -6.98 -2.85
C ALA A 66 7.01 -7.44 -2.17
N HIS A 67 6.14 -8.15 -2.90
CA HIS A 67 4.92 -8.72 -2.34
C HIS A 67 5.22 -9.81 -1.32
N GLU A 68 6.07 -10.79 -1.68
CA GLU A 68 6.53 -11.83 -0.75
C GLU A 68 7.19 -11.23 0.48
N ASN A 69 8.05 -10.23 0.30
CA ASN A 69 8.71 -9.55 1.41
C ASN A 69 7.70 -8.89 2.35
N ARG A 70 6.62 -8.28 1.82
CA ARG A 70 5.55 -7.72 2.66
C ARG A 70 4.81 -8.79 3.47
N VAL A 71 4.59 -9.98 2.90
CA VAL A 71 3.92 -11.09 3.60
C VAL A 71 4.81 -11.60 4.73
N LEU A 72 6.08 -11.90 4.44
CA LEU A 72 7.08 -12.33 5.44
C LEU A 72 7.27 -11.28 6.55
N PHE A 73 7.27 -9.99 6.18
CA PHE A 73 7.40 -8.90 7.14
C PHE A 73 6.17 -8.79 8.06
N ASN A 74 4.97 -9.11 7.57
CA ASN A 74 3.76 -9.03 8.39
C ASN A 74 3.80 -10.02 9.57
N ASP A 75 4.24 -11.26 9.32
CA ASP A 75 4.39 -12.27 10.36
C ASP A 75 5.44 -11.84 11.41
N LEU A 76 6.57 -11.32 10.93
CA LEU A 76 7.62 -10.78 11.79
C LEU A 76 7.13 -9.58 12.61
N ALA A 77 6.37 -8.66 12.00
CA ALA A 77 5.79 -7.51 12.67
C ALA A 77 4.79 -7.92 13.76
N GLN A 78 4.00 -8.97 13.52
CA GLN A 78 3.07 -9.51 14.52
C GLN A 78 3.80 -10.05 15.74
N LEU A 79 4.86 -10.85 15.55
CA LEU A 79 5.66 -11.36 16.66
C LEU A 79 6.35 -10.24 17.44
N GLN A 80 6.86 -9.23 16.73
CA GLN A 80 7.44 -8.04 17.36
C GLN A 80 6.41 -7.28 18.20
N ALA A 81 5.19 -7.09 17.68
CA ALA A 81 4.12 -6.43 18.42
C ALA A 81 3.75 -7.19 19.71
N GLN A 82 3.75 -8.52 19.70
CA GLN A 82 3.53 -9.34 20.90
C GLN A 82 4.66 -9.14 21.92
N ARG A 83 5.92 -9.22 21.47
CA ARG A 83 7.08 -8.99 22.33
C ARG A 83 7.04 -7.60 22.97
N ASP A 84 6.71 -6.58 22.20
CA ASP A 84 6.63 -5.20 22.67
C ASP A 84 5.44 -5.03 23.63
N GLY A 85 4.36 -5.81 23.49
CA GLY A 85 3.29 -5.95 24.46
C GLY A 85 3.81 -6.43 25.82
N TYR A 86 4.50 -7.56 25.85
CA TYR A 86 5.08 -8.11 27.09
C TYR A 86 6.11 -7.16 27.72
N GLN A 87 6.92 -6.47 26.89
CA GLN A 87 7.89 -5.49 27.40
C GLN A 87 7.22 -4.32 28.11
N ARG A 88 6.04 -3.88 27.62
CA ARG A 88 5.25 -2.84 28.29
C ARG A 88 4.71 -3.32 29.63
N GLU A 89 4.12 -4.51 29.67
CA GLU A 89 3.62 -5.11 30.92
C GLU A 89 4.74 -5.29 31.94
N TRP A 90 5.90 -5.81 31.51
CA TRP A 90 7.07 -5.95 32.36
C TRP A 90 7.55 -4.60 32.93
N SER A 91 7.59 -3.58 32.06
CA SER A 91 8.00 -2.23 32.47
C SER A 91 7.02 -1.65 33.50
N GLN A 92 5.72 -1.90 33.34
CA GLN A 92 4.70 -1.51 34.32
C GLN A 92 4.90 -2.25 35.66
N LEU A 93 5.05 -3.57 35.63
CA LEU A 93 5.28 -4.38 36.83
C LEU A 93 6.55 -3.93 37.58
N LEU A 94 7.60 -3.56 36.84
CA LEU A 94 8.84 -3.07 37.44
C LEU A 94 8.64 -1.73 38.15
N LEU A 95 7.81 -0.85 37.60
CA LEU A 95 7.44 0.42 38.25
C LEU A 95 6.60 0.16 39.51
N GLU A 96 5.65 -0.76 39.46
CA GLU A 96 4.84 -1.19 40.61
C GLU A 96 5.74 -1.76 41.72
N GLN A 97 6.67 -2.65 41.37
CA GLN A 97 7.64 -3.23 42.31
C GLN A 97 8.56 -2.16 42.90
N SER A 98 9.01 -1.21 42.09
CA SER A 98 9.87 -0.11 42.55
C SER A 98 9.14 0.77 43.56
N ALA A 99 7.86 1.08 43.32
CA ALA A 99 7.01 1.83 44.24
C ALA A 99 6.79 1.09 45.56
N LEU A 100 6.48 -0.21 45.51
CA LEU A 100 6.32 -1.06 46.70
C LEU A 100 7.62 -1.16 47.51
N SER A 101 8.77 -1.31 46.85
CA SER A 101 10.06 -1.38 47.53
C SER A 101 10.45 -0.07 48.22
N ALA A 102 10.11 1.08 47.60
CA ALA A 102 10.32 2.38 48.20
C ALA A 102 9.44 2.57 49.44
N HIS A 103 8.17 2.17 49.38
CA HIS A 103 7.25 2.24 50.52
C HIS A 103 7.68 1.31 51.66
N SER A 104 8.00 0.05 51.34
CA SER A 104 8.49 -0.93 52.32
C SER A 104 9.77 -0.46 53.02
N ARG A 105 10.71 0.17 52.30
CA ARG A 105 11.90 0.78 52.92
C ARG A 105 11.58 1.96 53.83
N VAL A 106 10.55 2.75 53.51
CA VAL A 106 10.13 3.86 54.37
C VAL A 106 9.50 3.34 55.65
N GLU A 107 8.65 2.31 55.58
CA GLU A 107 8.04 1.67 56.74
C GLU A 107 9.09 0.99 57.64
N ALA A 108 10.06 0.29 57.05
CA ALA A 108 11.19 -0.29 57.78
C ALA A 108 12.03 0.79 58.49
N ARG A 109 12.30 1.93 57.83
CA ARG A 109 13.03 3.04 58.47
C ARG A 109 12.19 3.76 59.53
N ALA A 110 10.88 3.88 59.36
CA ALA A 110 10.01 4.53 60.35
C ALA A 110 9.86 3.66 61.60
N SER A 111 9.67 2.34 61.47
CA SER A 111 9.62 1.42 62.61
C SER A 111 10.97 1.35 63.34
N GLN A 112 12.08 1.20 62.63
CA GLN A 112 13.40 1.05 63.27
C GLN A 112 13.99 2.36 63.78
N GLY A 113 13.72 3.48 63.10
CA GLY A 113 14.29 4.79 63.44
C GLY A 113 13.44 5.61 64.41
N MET A 114 12.13 5.36 64.51
CA MET A 114 11.21 6.11 65.36
C MET A 114 10.36 5.24 66.30
N ASP A 115 10.65 3.94 66.40
CA ASP A 115 9.93 2.96 67.25
C ASP A 115 8.40 2.96 67.03
N MET A 116 7.97 3.32 65.80
CA MET A 116 6.56 3.40 65.46
C MET A 116 5.98 1.98 65.31
N VAL A 117 5.14 1.61 66.28
CA VAL A 117 4.28 0.42 66.24
C VAL A 117 2.91 0.78 65.67
N VAL A 118 2.35 -0.10 64.83
CA VAL A 118 0.96 0.02 64.36
C VAL A 118 0.03 -0.16 65.58
N PRO A 119 -0.73 0.87 65.99
CA PRO A 119 -1.53 0.82 67.21
C PRO A 119 -2.65 -0.21 67.11
N GLY A 120 -2.89 -0.95 68.19
CA GLY A 120 -3.98 -1.93 68.27
C GLY A 120 -5.35 -1.24 68.37
N LYS A 121 -6.44 -1.96 68.08
CA LYS A 121 -7.81 -1.41 68.08
C LYS A 121 -8.21 -0.66 69.37
N GLN A 122 -7.57 -0.97 70.50
CA GLN A 122 -7.79 -0.32 71.79
C GLN A 122 -7.09 1.03 71.98
N ASP A 123 -6.14 1.40 71.11
CA ASP A 123 -5.38 2.66 71.19
C ASP A 123 -5.91 3.74 70.22
N ILE A 124 -6.98 3.45 69.48
CA ILE A 124 -7.58 4.36 68.51
C ILE A 124 -8.64 5.21 69.22
N VAL A 125 -8.29 6.46 69.55
CA VAL A 125 -9.23 7.44 70.10
C VAL A 125 -9.84 8.26 68.96
N LEU A 126 -11.15 8.08 68.73
CA LEU A 126 -11.89 8.87 67.74
C LEU A 126 -12.23 10.25 68.34
N VAL A 127 -11.49 11.29 67.94
CA VAL A 127 -11.83 12.66 68.33
C VAL A 127 -12.98 13.13 67.44
N GLN A 128 -14.16 13.33 68.02
CA GLN A 128 -15.25 13.98 67.32
C GLN A 128 -14.90 15.47 67.16
N SER A 129 -14.79 15.91 65.91
CA SER A 129 -14.69 17.34 65.58
C SER A 129 -16.01 18.01 65.99
N GLN A 130 -16.02 18.60 67.18
CA GLN A 130 -17.07 19.52 67.61
C GLN A 130 -17.05 20.72 66.64
N PRO A 131 -18.21 21.16 66.11
CA PRO A 131 -18.31 22.19 65.07
C PRO A 131 -17.76 23.56 65.46
#